data_AF-A0A7T2YWW3-F1
#
_entry.id   AF-A0A7T2YWW3-F1
#
_cell.length_a   1.000
_cell.length_b   1.000
_cell.length_c   1.000
_cell.angle_alpha   90.00
_cell.angle_beta   90.00
_cell.angle_gamma   90.00
#
_symmetry.space_group_name_H-M   'P 1'
#
loop_
_entity.id
_entity.type
_entity.pdbx_description
1 polymer ?
#
loop_
_entity_poly.entity_id
_entity_poly.type
_entity_poly.pdbx_seq_one_letter_code
_entity_poly.pdbx_strand_id
1 'polypeptide(L)'
;MTPRYFAGDALGFISIAPFQTLQISNGGILRLLKTIHHGGSTYRKFLSLYPEVRCEPLDSLYFLRTSLNAFDRSLLHDLLFCYGWRESNWGALLAALAPAPEYRAMLEDRRPSLPYASRIVDLALAACGHPVPEQLVEHQHLLTSIRSMLDELPAARIPLRPSLNAAMESQYIREAEHIRNIYRMHGTDAAKKQMTQGVIGYYGMSHRLWVANGGRAYQPK
;
A
#
# COMPACT_ATOMS: atom_id res chain seq x y z
N MET A 1 -0.02 -10.63 14.98
CA MET A 1 1.24 -9.91 14.66
C MET A 1 0.89 -8.44 14.52
N THR A 2 1.56 -7.55 15.24
CA THR A 2 1.24 -6.10 15.19
C THR A 2 1.89 -5.47 13.95
N PRO A 3 1.13 -4.74 13.11
CA PRO A 3 1.70 -4.07 11.94
C PRO A 3 2.68 -2.97 12.38
N ARG A 4 3.70 -2.70 11.55
CA ARG A 4 4.66 -1.61 11.77
C ARG A 4 4.06 -0.26 11.42
N TYR A 5 3.23 -0.20 10.39
CA TYR A 5 2.54 1.01 9.96
C TYR A 5 1.07 1.02 10.39
N PHE A 6 0.55 2.22 10.59
CA PHE A 6 -0.85 2.46 10.87
C PHE A 6 -1.69 1.96 9.69
N ALA A 7 -2.66 1.08 9.97
CA ALA A 7 -3.47 0.45 8.94
C ALA A 7 -4.21 1.45 8.05
N GLY A 8 -4.66 2.59 8.58
CA GLY A 8 -5.32 3.63 7.79
C GLY A 8 -4.42 4.22 6.70
N ASP A 9 -3.11 4.28 6.93
CA ASP A 9 -2.14 4.76 5.95
C ASP A 9 -1.74 3.63 5.00
N ALA A 10 -1.32 2.49 5.56
CA ALA A 10 -0.85 1.34 4.80
C ALA A 10 -1.92 0.80 3.83
N LEU A 11 -3.17 0.75 4.26
CA LEU A 11 -4.29 0.26 3.45
C LEU A 11 -5.00 1.36 2.66
N GLY A 12 -4.83 2.63 3.03
CA GLY A 12 -5.43 3.77 2.32
C GLY A 12 -5.06 3.76 0.82
N PHE A 13 -3.79 3.50 0.50
CA PHE A 13 -3.30 3.40 -0.88
C PHE A 13 -3.75 2.13 -1.62
N ILE A 14 -4.18 1.11 -0.88
CA ILE A 14 -4.71 -0.14 -1.45
C ILE A 14 -6.21 0.01 -1.74
N SER A 15 -6.93 0.73 -0.87
CA SER A 15 -8.37 0.91 -0.93
C SER A 15 -8.85 1.70 -2.16
N ILE A 16 -7.98 2.50 -2.78
CA ILE A 16 -8.24 3.24 -4.02
C ILE A 16 -8.14 2.38 -5.29
N ALA A 17 -7.64 1.13 -5.18
CA ALA A 17 -7.55 0.17 -6.28
C ALA A 17 -8.48 -1.06 -6.07
N PRO A 18 -9.77 -0.88 -5.72
CA PRO A 18 -10.61 -1.95 -5.20
C PRO A 18 -10.85 -3.10 -6.19
N PHE A 19 -10.85 -2.82 -7.49
CA PHE A 19 -11.05 -3.85 -8.52
C PHE A 19 -9.75 -4.53 -8.97
N GLN A 20 -8.60 -3.86 -8.82
CA GLN A 20 -7.32 -4.40 -9.26
C GLN A 20 -6.84 -5.52 -8.31
N THR A 21 -7.07 -5.38 -7.00
CA THR A 21 -6.70 -6.41 -6.02
C THR A 21 -7.37 -7.77 -6.27
N LEU A 22 -8.61 -7.77 -6.81
CA LEU A 22 -9.31 -8.99 -7.23
C LEU A 22 -8.71 -9.60 -8.51
N GLN A 23 -8.18 -8.76 -9.40
CA GLN A 23 -7.54 -9.18 -10.66
C GLN A 23 -6.11 -9.69 -10.46
N ILE A 24 -5.48 -9.47 -9.30
CA ILE A 24 -4.14 -10.02 -8.97
C ILE A 24 -4.20 -11.51 -8.59
N SER A 25 -5.39 -12.11 -8.56
CA SER A 25 -5.54 -13.56 -8.44
C SER A 25 -4.92 -14.31 -9.63
N ASN A 26 -4.63 -15.60 -9.45
CA ASN A 26 -3.97 -16.45 -10.44
C ASN A 26 -4.58 -16.36 -11.85
N GLY A 27 -5.91 -16.29 -11.97
CA GLY A 27 -6.58 -16.23 -13.28
C GLY A 27 -6.62 -14.84 -13.93
N GLY A 28 -6.47 -13.76 -13.14
CA GLY A 28 -6.67 -12.39 -13.62
C GLY A 28 -5.38 -11.63 -13.95
N ILE A 29 -4.25 -12.05 -13.37
CA ILE A 29 -3.03 -11.23 -13.35
C ILE A 29 -2.50 -10.93 -14.76
N LEU A 30 -2.54 -11.89 -15.69
CA LEU A 30 -2.11 -11.66 -17.07
C LEU A 30 -2.90 -10.53 -17.73
N ARG A 31 -4.23 -10.54 -17.58
CA ARG A 31 -5.13 -9.54 -18.17
C ARG A 31 -4.87 -8.17 -17.59
N LEU A 32 -4.66 -8.09 -16.27
CA LEU A 32 -4.29 -6.85 -15.60
C LEU A 32 -2.98 -6.29 -16.16
N LEU A 33 -1.92 -7.11 -16.22
CA LEU A 33 -0.62 -6.68 -16.75
C LEU A 33 -0.71 -6.23 -18.22
N LYS A 34 -1.46 -6.94 -19.07
CA LYS A 34 -1.68 -6.54 -20.47
C LYS A 34 -2.41 -5.19 -20.56
N THR A 35 -3.41 -4.97 -19.72
CA THR A 35 -4.18 -3.71 -19.68
C THR A 35 -3.28 -2.53 -19.29
N ILE A 36 -2.52 -2.69 -18.20
CA ILE A 36 -1.56 -1.68 -17.73
C ILE A 36 -0.51 -1.40 -18.80
N HIS A 37 0.05 -2.47 -19.39
CA HIS A 37 1.07 -2.35 -20.42
C HIS A 37 0.56 -1.61 -21.66
N HIS A 38 -0.64 -1.96 -22.14
CA HIS A 38 -1.24 -1.32 -23.31
C HIS A 38 -1.52 0.17 -23.08
N GLY A 39 -2.11 0.54 -21.94
CA GLY A 39 -2.32 1.95 -21.58
C GLY A 39 -1.00 2.70 -21.44
N GLY A 40 -0.04 2.14 -20.70
CA GLY A 40 1.28 2.71 -20.50
C GLY A 40 2.05 2.96 -21.79
N SER A 41 2.12 1.96 -22.66
CA SER A 41 2.83 2.07 -23.95
C SER A 41 2.19 3.07 -24.89
N THR A 42 0.86 3.07 -25.00
CA THR A 42 0.12 3.96 -25.91
C THR A 42 0.23 5.43 -25.49
N TYR A 43 0.24 5.69 -24.18
CA TYR A 43 0.22 7.04 -23.61
C TYR A 43 1.56 7.45 -22.97
N ARG A 44 2.64 6.72 -23.24
CA ARG A 44 3.97 6.87 -22.61
C ARG A 44 4.48 8.31 -22.55
N LYS A 45 4.23 9.09 -23.62
CA LYS A 45 4.62 10.51 -23.73
C LYS A 45 4.09 11.41 -22.61
N PHE A 46 3.06 10.98 -21.88
CA PHE A 46 2.47 11.74 -20.76
C PHE A 46 3.05 11.34 -19.40
N LEU A 47 3.84 10.27 -19.28
CA LEU A 47 4.34 9.77 -17.99
C LEU A 47 5.18 10.83 -17.27
N SER A 48 6.14 11.45 -17.95
CA SER A 48 7.01 12.47 -17.36
C SER A 48 6.30 13.78 -17.01
N LEU A 49 5.06 13.98 -17.48
CA LEU A 49 4.25 15.16 -17.20
C LEU A 49 3.33 14.97 -15.99
N TYR A 50 3.31 13.78 -15.39
CA TYR A 50 2.64 13.55 -14.12
C TYR A 50 3.45 14.20 -12.98
N PRO A 51 2.85 14.89 -12.00
CA PRO A 51 1.41 14.97 -11.72
C PRO A 51 0.65 16.13 -12.39
N GLU A 52 1.33 17.03 -13.11
CA GLU A 52 0.73 18.22 -13.72
C GLU A 52 -0.32 17.87 -14.78
N VAL A 53 -0.09 16.79 -15.53
CA VAL A 53 -1.01 16.24 -16.53
C VAL A 53 -1.43 14.84 -16.10
N ARG A 54 -2.75 14.62 -16.02
CA ARG A 54 -3.35 13.30 -15.79
C ARG A 54 -4.02 12.79 -17.05
N CYS A 55 -3.84 11.50 -17.30
CA CYS A 55 -4.36 10.77 -18.44
C CYS A 55 -5.03 9.50 -17.89
N GLU A 56 -6.33 9.35 -18.10
CA GLU A 56 -7.14 8.24 -17.55
C GLU A 56 -6.57 6.85 -17.91
N PRO A 57 -6.13 6.58 -19.16
CA PRO A 57 -5.43 5.34 -19.51
C PRO A 57 -4.18 5.00 -18.68
N LEU A 58 -3.58 5.98 -17.99
CA LEU A 58 -2.40 5.83 -17.15
C LEU A 58 -2.72 5.72 -15.65
N ASP A 59 -3.99 5.79 -15.24
CA ASP A 59 -4.38 5.81 -13.82
C ASP A 59 -3.82 4.60 -13.04
N SER A 60 -3.79 3.42 -13.66
CA SER A 60 -3.20 2.22 -13.03
C SER A 60 -1.70 2.41 -12.72
N LEU A 61 -0.95 3.05 -13.62
CA LEU A 61 0.47 3.34 -13.39
C LEU A 61 0.65 4.41 -12.31
N TYR A 62 -0.21 5.43 -12.25
CA TYR A 62 -0.18 6.43 -11.19
C TYR A 62 -0.46 5.82 -9.81
N PHE A 63 -1.42 4.89 -9.71
CA PHE A 63 -1.72 4.18 -8.47
C PHE A 63 -0.56 3.27 -8.04
N LEU A 64 0.01 2.51 -8.98
CA LEU A 64 1.17 1.66 -8.70
C LEU A 64 2.38 2.51 -8.28
N ARG A 65 2.65 3.62 -8.96
CA ARG A 65 3.74 4.55 -8.57
C ARG A 65 3.53 5.12 -7.18
N THR A 66 2.31 5.55 -6.86
CA THR A 66 1.98 6.07 -5.52
C THR A 66 2.19 4.99 -4.45
N SER A 67 1.82 3.75 -4.74
CA SER A 67 2.05 2.64 -3.81
C SER A 67 3.54 2.34 -3.64
N LEU A 68 4.30 2.32 -4.73
CA LEU A 68 5.76 2.12 -4.72
C LEU A 68 6.51 3.24 -3.99
N ASN A 69 6.01 4.47 -4.07
CA ASN A 69 6.55 5.62 -3.34
C ASN A 69 6.44 5.49 -1.82
N ALA A 70 5.48 4.69 -1.31
CA ALA A 70 5.34 4.33 0.10
C ALA A 70 5.95 2.95 0.44
N PHE A 71 6.38 2.20 -0.57
CA PHE A 71 6.75 0.79 -0.43
C PHE A 71 8.16 0.64 0.10
N ASP A 72 8.28 -0.09 1.20
CA ASP A 72 9.54 -0.51 1.78
C ASP A 72 9.40 -1.91 2.39
N ARG A 73 10.50 -2.41 2.97
CA ARG A 73 10.55 -3.70 3.64
C ARG A 73 9.50 -3.85 4.74
N SER A 74 9.26 -2.79 5.52
CA SER A 74 8.31 -2.80 6.64
C SER A 74 6.88 -2.92 6.13
N LEU A 75 6.53 -2.16 5.08
CA LEU A 75 5.23 -2.22 4.45
C LEU A 75 5.01 -3.58 3.78
N LEU A 76 6.00 -4.11 3.05
CA LEU A 76 5.88 -5.45 2.46
C LEU A 76 5.53 -6.50 3.53
N HIS A 77 6.24 -6.49 4.66
CA HIS A 77 5.94 -7.41 5.75
C HIS A 77 4.51 -7.22 6.28
N ASP A 78 4.07 -5.99 6.52
CA ASP A 78 2.71 -5.73 7.00
C ASP A 78 1.66 -6.28 6.01
N LEU A 79 1.87 -6.06 4.70
CA LEU A 79 1.00 -6.56 3.64
C LEU A 79 0.97 -8.09 3.55
N LEU A 80 2.11 -8.76 3.73
CA LEU A 80 2.19 -10.20 3.69
C LEU A 80 1.61 -10.86 4.94
N PHE A 81 1.84 -10.32 6.14
CA PHE A 81 1.63 -11.07 7.40
C PHE A 81 0.63 -10.47 8.37
N CYS A 82 0.30 -9.19 8.27
CA CYS A 82 -0.57 -8.51 9.25
C CYS A 82 -2.02 -8.34 8.78
N TYR A 83 -2.29 -8.57 7.49
CA TYR A 83 -3.61 -8.36 6.89
C TYR A 83 -4.11 -9.62 6.14
N GLY A 84 -5.12 -9.44 5.28
CA GLY A 84 -5.75 -10.51 4.52
C GLY A 84 -5.02 -10.86 3.24
N TRP A 85 -5.61 -11.81 2.51
CA TRP A 85 -5.05 -12.30 1.24
C TRP A 85 -4.98 -11.21 0.16
N ARG A 86 -5.90 -10.23 0.16
CA ARG A 86 -5.90 -9.14 -0.84
C ARG A 86 -4.67 -8.26 -0.69
N GLU A 87 -4.34 -7.92 0.55
CA GLU A 87 -3.18 -7.11 0.89
C GLU A 87 -1.89 -7.88 0.59
N SER A 88 -1.87 -9.18 0.88
CA SER A 88 -0.71 -10.02 0.53
C SER A 88 -0.47 -10.10 -0.98
N ASN A 89 -1.54 -10.21 -1.78
CA ASN A 89 -1.45 -10.18 -3.24
C ASN A 89 -0.89 -8.85 -3.75
N TRP A 90 -1.35 -7.75 -3.15
CA TRP A 90 -0.86 -6.41 -3.46
C TRP A 90 0.63 -6.28 -3.10
N GLY A 91 1.03 -6.72 -1.90
CA GLY A 91 2.42 -6.73 -1.47
C GLY A 91 3.32 -7.53 -2.41
N ALA A 92 2.87 -8.70 -2.87
CA ALA A 92 3.58 -9.50 -3.87
C ALA A 92 3.70 -8.78 -5.22
N LEU A 93 2.65 -8.10 -5.70
CA LEU A 93 2.72 -7.29 -6.92
C LEU A 93 3.73 -6.14 -6.77
N LEU A 94 3.72 -5.41 -5.65
CA LEU A 94 4.67 -4.34 -5.40
C LEU A 94 6.11 -4.88 -5.33
N ALA A 95 6.33 -6.03 -4.69
CA ALA A 95 7.63 -6.69 -4.67
C ALA A 95 8.08 -7.17 -6.07
N ALA A 96 7.17 -7.58 -6.95
CA ALA A 96 7.49 -7.92 -8.33
C ALA A 96 7.86 -6.68 -9.17
N LEU A 97 7.24 -5.53 -8.89
CA LEU A 97 7.50 -4.26 -9.58
C LEU A 97 8.75 -3.52 -9.03
N ALA A 98 9.03 -3.62 -7.75
CA ALA A 98 10.21 -3.05 -7.11
C ALA A 98 10.93 -4.13 -6.29
N PRO A 99 11.60 -5.10 -6.95
CA PRO A 99 12.26 -6.19 -6.24
C PRO A 99 13.46 -5.71 -5.44
N ALA A 100 13.67 -6.31 -4.29
CA ALA A 100 14.86 -6.15 -3.46
C ALA A 100 15.28 -7.53 -2.90
N PRO A 101 16.58 -7.86 -2.82
CA PRO A 101 17.04 -9.16 -2.36
C PRO A 101 16.48 -9.58 -0.98
N GLU A 102 16.31 -8.63 -0.07
CA GLU A 102 15.77 -8.84 1.27
C GLU A 102 14.29 -9.27 1.30
N TYR A 103 13.55 -9.14 0.19
CA TYR A 103 12.14 -9.52 0.11
C TYR A 103 11.94 -11.03 -0.07
N ARG A 104 12.96 -11.72 -0.59
CA ARG A 104 12.91 -13.14 -0.95
C ARG A 104 12.43 -14.02 0.19
N ALA A 105 13.07 -13.94 1.35
CA ALA A 105 12.74 -14.81 2.49
C ALA A 105 11.28 -14.62 2.96
N MET A 106 10.77 -13.38 2.94
CA MET A 106 9.38 -13.10 3.32
C MET A 106 8.38 -13.66 2.29
N LEU A 107 8.72 -13.59 1.00
CA LEU A 107 7.91 -14.13 -0.07
C LEU A 107 7.89 -15.66 -0.05
N GLU A 108 9.05 -16.31 0.18
CA GLU A 108 9.17 -17.76 0.33
C GLU A 108 8.34 -18.28 1.52
N ASP A 109 8.44 -17.61 2.68
CA ASP A 109 7.69 -17.95 3.89
C ASP A 109 6.18 -17.80 3.69
N ARG A 110 5.75 -16.73 3.03
CA ARG A 110 4.32 -16.47 2.81
C ARG A 110 3.70 -17.39 1.75
N ARG A 111 4.46 -17.80 0.74
CA ARG A 111 4.00 -18.54 -0.46
C ARG A 111 3.05 -19.71 -0.17
N PRO A 112 3.33 -20.64 0.78
CA PRO A 112 2.46 -21.79 1.03
C PRO A 112 1.05 -21.43 1.50
N SER A 113 0.89 -20.25 2.12
CA SER A 113 -0.38 -19.76 2.65
C SER A 113 -1.23 -18.94 1.67
N LEU A 114 -0.74 -18.74 0.43
CA LEU A 114 -1.41 -17.93 -0.60
C LEU A 114 -1.71 -18.74 -1.87
N PRO A 115 -2.56 -19.78 -1.82
CA PRO A 115 -2.82 -20.65 -2.98
C PRO A 115 -3.41 -19.89 -4.18
N TYR A 116 -4.22 -18.86 -3.93
CA TYR A 116 -4.88 -18.05 -4.97
C TYR A 116 -4.01 -16.92 -5.55
N ALA A 117 -2.80 -16.74 -5.00
CA ALA A 117 -1.84 -15.71 -5.39
C ALA A 117 -0.46 -16.27 -5.74
N SER A 118 -0.35 -17.60 -5.83
CA SER A 118 0.91 -18.28 -6.08
C SER A 118 1.62 -17.71 -7.31
N ARG A 119 0.89 -17.35 -8.37
CA ARG A 119 1.49 -16.77 -9.58
C ARG A 119 2.15 -15.42 -9.34
N ILE A 120 1.54 -14.51 -8.59
CA ILE A 120 2.16 -13.19 -8.35
C ILE A 120 3.32 -13.30 -7.36
N VAL A 121 3.23 -14.22 -6.39
CA VAL A 121 4.35 -14.52 -5.48
C VAL A 121 5.51 -15.15 -6.25
N ASP A 122 5.25 -16.08 -7.16
CA ASP A 122 6.26 -16.68 -8.03
C ASP A 122 6.93 -15.63 -8.93
N LEU A 123 6.17 -14.66 -9.46
CA LEU A 123 6.72 -13.53 -10.20
C LEU A 123 7.59 -12.61 -9.33
N ALA A 124 7.16 -12.34 -8.09
CA ALA A 124 7.93 -11.55 -7.14
C ALA A 124 9.25 -12.26 -6.76
N LEU A 125 9.19 -13.56 -6.52
CA LEU A 125 10.37 -14.40 -6.26
C LEU A 125 11.31 -14.42 -7.47
N ALA A 126 10.75 -14.55 -8.68
CA ALA A 126 11.53 -14.52 -9.91
C ALA A 126 12.22 -13.16 -10.11
N ALA A 127 11.50 -12.06 -9.86
CA ALA A 127 12.07 -10.72 -9.85
C ALA A 127 13.18 -10.54 -8.78
N CYS A 128 13.15 -11.32 -7.71
CA CYS A 128 14.17 -11.39 -6.66
C CYS A 128 15.26 -12.45 -6.93
N GLY A 129 15.33 -13.03 -8.13
CA GLY A 129 16.41 -13.93 -8.56
C GLY A 129 16.07 -15.43 -8.59
N HIS A 130 14.83 -15.83 -8.34
CA HIS A 130 14.42 -17.21 -8.66
C HIS A 130 14.30 -17.43 -10.17
N PRO A 131 14.44 -18.68 -10.64
CA PRO A 131 14.04 -19.04 -11.99
C PRO A 131 12.57 -18.70 -12.25
N VAL A 132 12.30 -18.08 -13.40
CA VAL A 132 10.93 -17.80 -13.85
C VAL A 132 10.29 -19.13 -14.28
N PRO A 133 9.12 -19.51 -13.72
CA PRO A 133 8.39 -20.68 -14.22
C PRO A 133 7.97 -20.48 -15.68
N GLU A 134 8.04 -21.52 -16.51
CA GLU A 134 7.75 -21.42 -17.96
C GLU A 134 6.39 -20.79 -18.26
N GLN A 135 5.36 -21.15 -17.49
CA GLN A 135 4.01 -20.61 -17.63
C GLN A 135 3.86 -19.12 -17.25
N LEU A 136 4.89 -18.51 -16.67
CA LEU A 136 4.90 -17.11 -16.21
C LEU A 136 5.86 -16.20 -17.01
N VAL A 137 6.53 -16.73 -18.04
CA VAL A 137 7.49 -15.95 -18.87
C VAL A 137 6.84 -14.71 -19.48
N GLU A 138 5.63 -14.83 -20.04
CA GLU A 138 4.90 -13.67 -20.59
C GLU A 138 4.61 -12.60 -19.52
N HIS A 139 4.23 -13.02 -18.31
CA HIS A 139 3.95 -12.12 -17.21
C HIS A 139 5.21 -11.37 -16.77
N GLN A 140 6.34 -12.07 -16.72
CA GLN A 140 7.64 -11.48 -16.37
C GLN A 140 8.08 -10.42 -17.40
N HIS A 141 7.85 -10.65 -18.69
CA HIS A 141 8.14 -9.66 -19.73
C HIS A 141 7.26 -8.41 -19.57
N LEU A 142 5.95 -8.59 -19.32
CA LEU A 142 5.05 -7.47 -19.06
C LEU A 142 5.44 -6.69 -17.80
N LEU A 143 5.80 -7.38 -16.71
CA LEU A 143 6.27 -6.74 -15.48
C LEU A 143 7.53 -5.91 -15.74
N THR A 144 8.52 -6.46 -16.45
CA THR A 144 9.75 -5.73 -16.81
C THR A 144 9.44 -4.46 -17.60
N SER A 145 8.52 -4.52 -18.57
CA SER A 145 8.10 -3.35 -19.34
C SER A 145 7.36 -2.32 -18.46
N ILE A 146 6.44 -2.78 -17.60
CA ILE A 146 5.72 -1.92 -16.65
C ILE A 146 6.69 -1.23 -15.69
N ARG A 147 7.73 -1.93 -15.21
CA ARG A 147 8.79 -1.33 -14.38
C ARG A 147 9.48 -0.17 -15.08
N SER A 148 9.90 -0.37 -16.33
CA SER A 148 10.50 0.70 -17.13
C SER A 148 9.58 1.93 -17.24
N MET A 149 8.27 1.74 -17.39
CA MET A 149 7.31 2.86 -17.45
C MET A 149 7.10 3.52 -16.08
N LEU A 150 7.16 2.75 -14.98
CA LEU A 150 7.07 3.29 -13.63
C LEU A 150 8.31 4.13 -13.27
N ASP A 151 9.47 3.81 -13.84
CA ASP A 151 10.72 4.56 -13.66
C ASP A 151 10.69 5.94 -14.35
N GLU A 152 9.85 6.12 -15.38
CA GLU A 152 9.64 7.42 -16.05
C GLU A 152 8.73 8.37 -15.26
N LEU A 153 7.92 7.85 -14.34
CA LEU A 153 7.08 8.68 -13.48
C LEU A 153 7.93 9.31 -12.36
N PRO A 154 7.64 10.53 -11.90
CA PRO A 154 8.37 11.10 -10.77
C PRO A 154 8.32 10.24 -9.51
N ALA A 155 9.47 10.11 -8.87
CA ALA A 155 9.62 9.44 -7.58
C ALA A 155 9.47 10.48 -6.46
N ALA A 156 8.65 10.18 -5.46
CA ALA A 156 8.52 11.00 -4.27
C ALA A 156 8.24 10.10 -3.09
N ARG A 157 9.13 10.04 -2.11
CA ARG A 157 8.93 9.19 -0.93
C ARG A 157 7.67 9.62 -0.18
N ILE A 158 6.76 8.69 0.05
CA ILE A 158 5.54 8.90 0.84
C ILE A 158 5.75 8.27 2.22
N PRO A 159 5.84 9.06 3.29
CA PRO A 159 5.99 8.52 4.64
C PRO A 159 4.68 7.87 5.09
N LEU A 160 4.77 6.88 5.97
CA LEU A 160 3.62 6.21 6.60
C LEU A 160 3.71 6.39 8.12
N ARG A 161 2.57 6.63 8.80
CA ARG A 161 2.56 6.72 10.26
C ARG A 161 2.93 5.36 10.87
N PRO A 162 3.78 5.32 11.90
CA PRO A 162 3.96 4.12 12.70
C PRO A 162 2.64 3.69 13.35
N SER A 163 2.46 2.38 13.52
CA SER A 163 1.34 1.82 14.27
C SER A 163 1.39 2.23 15.74
N LEU A 164 0.26 2.10 16.42
CA LEU A 164 0.17 2.40 17.85
C LEU A 164 1.06 1.42 18.62
N ASN A 165 1.81 1.93 19.59
CA ASN A 165 2.45 1.10 20.60
C ASN A 165 1.50 0.86 21.78
N ALA A 166 1.82 -0.07 22.67
CA ALA A 166 0.95 -0.45 23.79
C ALA A 166 0.56 0.73 24.72
N ALA A 167 1.46 1.71 24.90
CA ALA A 167 1.17 2.90 25.69
C ALA A 167 0.15 3.82 24.98
N MET A 168 0.31 4.01 23.68
CA MET A 168 -0.62 4.76 22.83
C MET A 168 -1.98 4.06 22.72
N GLU A 169 -2.02 2.73 22.62
CA GLU A 169 -3.28 1.96 22.64
C GLU A 169 -4.04 2.17 23.96
N SER A 170 -3.33 2.09 25.08
CA SER A 170 -3.92 2.35 26.40
C SER A 170 -4.45 3.78 26.51
N GLN A 171 -3.73 4.76 25.96
CA GLN A 171 -4.17 6.16 25.91
C GLN A 171 -5.38 6.33 25.00
N TYR A 172 -5.38 5.72 23.81
CA TYR A 172 -6.50 5.75 22.86
C TYR A 172 -7.78 5.22 23.50
N ILE A 173 -7.72 4.11 24.24
CA ILE A 173 -8.88 3.52 24.93
C ILE A 173 -9.44 4.51 25.97
N ARG A 174 -8.57 5.10 26.81
CA ARG A 174 -8.98 6.10 27.81
C ARG A 174 -9.60 7.34 27.17
N GLU A 175 -8.98 7.87 26.12
CA GLU A 175 -9.51 9.02 25.37
C GLU A 175 -10.87 8.69 24.75
N ALA A 176 -11.05 7.48 24.21
CA ALA A 176 -12.31 7.08 23.59
C ALA A 176 -13.45 7.00 24.61
N GLU A 177 -13.19 6.45 25.81
CA GLU A 177 -14.15 6.43 26.91
C GLU A 177 -14.50 7.84 27.40
N HIS A 178 -13.49 8.70 27.53
CA HIS A 178 -13.69 10.10 27.90
C HIS A 178 -14.57 10.84 26.88
N ILE A 179 -14.30 10.68 25.58
CA ILE A 179 -15.10 11.27 24.50
C ILE A 179 -16.53 10.75 24.52
N ARG A 180 -16.74 9.44 24.75
CA ARG A 180 -18.09 8.86 24.88
C ARG A 180 -18.84 9.46 26.06
N ASN A 181 -18.18 9.70 27.18
CA ASN A 181 -18.79 10.35 28.34
C ASN A 181 -19.15 11.81 28.05
N ILE A 182 -18.27 12.56 27.39
CA ILE A 182 -18.56 13.94 26.96
C ILE A 182 -19.74 13.96 25.99
N TYR A 183 -19.79 13.03 25.03
CA TYR A 183 -20.91 12.91 24.10
C TYR A 183 -22.24 12.70 24.85
N ARG A 184 -22.26 11.81 25.86
CA ARG A 184 -23.46 11.54 26.67
C ARG A 184 -23.89 12.74 27.52
N MET A 185 -22.94 13.48 28.09
CA MET A 185 -23.21 14.56 29.06
C MET A 185 -23.40 15.94 28.41
N HIS A 186 -22.70 16.22 27.32
CA HIS A 186 -22.55 17.55 26.73
C HIS A 186 -22.82 17.58 25.22
N GLY A 187 -23.22 16.45 24.63
CA GLY A 187 -23.64 16.35 23.24
C GLY A 187 -22.51 16.31 22.23
N THR A 188 -22.90 16.26 20.95
CA THR A 188 -22.03 16.02 19.80
C THR A 188 -20.95 17.07 19.61
N ASP A 189 -21.28 18.36 19.76
CA ASP A 189 -20.32 19.44 19.47
C ASP A 189 -19.19 19.50 20.49
N ALA A 190 -19.47 19.20 21.76
CA ALA A 190 -18.45 19.07 22.80
C ALA A 190 -17.53 17.87 22.52
N ALA A 191 -18.09 16.73 22.10
CA ALA A 191 -17.32 15.53 21.77
C ALA A 191 -16.41 15.75 20.54
N LYS A 192 -16.91 16.41 19.49
CA LYS A 192 -16.11 16.72 18.28
C LYS A 192 -14.84 17.52 18.58
N LYS A 193 -14.91 18.48 19.51
CA LYS A 193 -13.73 19.29 19.92
C LYS A 193 -12.64 18.44 20.59
N GLN A 194 -13.02 17.34 21.22
CA GLN A 194 -12.09 16.41 21.88
C GLN A 194 -11.54 15.38 20.90
N MET A 195 -12.31 14.98 19.90
CA MET A 195 -11.88 14.02 18.87
C MET A 195 -10.70 14.50 18.03
N THR A 196 -10.40 15.79 18.00
CA THR A 196 -9.24 16.35 17.28
C THR A 196 -7.98 16.44 18.14
N GLN A 197 -8.01 15.94 19.39
CA GLN A 197 -6.92 16.03 20.36
C GLN A 197 -6.34 14.66 20.68
N GLY A 198 -5.14 14.64 21.27
CA GLY A 198 -4.51 13.42 21.77
C GLY A 198 -4.18 12.39 20.68
N VAL A 199 -4.13 11.12 21.08
CA VAL A 199 -3.83 9.98 20.21
C VAL A 199 -4.97 9.77 19.22
N ILE A 200 -6.23 9.92 19.65
CA ILE A 200 -7.41 9.81 18.78
C ILE A 200 -7.37 10.85 17.66
N GLY A 201 -7.09 12.11 17.99
CA GLY A 201 -6.95 13.16 16.99
C GLY A 201 -5.81 12.89 16.02
N TYR A 202 -4.67 12.45 16.53
CA TYR A 202 -3.49 12.15 15.71
C TYR A 202 -3.75 11.04 14.68
N TYR A 203 -4.31 9.90 15.10
CA TYR A 203 -4.61 8.78 14.21
C TYR A 203 -5.92 8.97 13.43
N GLY A 204 -6.79 9.87 13.87
CA GLY A 204 -8.01 10.27 13.17
C GLY A 204 -7.78 11.23 12.00
N MET A 205 -6.63 11.90 11.92
CA MET A 205 -6.26 12.72 10.76
C MET A 205 -6.16 11.86 9.49
N SER A 206 -6.59 12.43 8.35
CA SER A 206 -6.30 11.83 7.05
C SER A 206 -4.78 11.84 6.81
N HIS A 207 -4.28 10.84 6.06
CA HIS A 207 -2.85 10.76 5.72
C HIS A 207 -2.35 12.05 5.07
N ARG A 208 -3.13 12.61 4.12
CA ARG A 208 -2.83 13.90 3.48
C ARG A 208 -2.64 15.04 4.48
N LEU A 209 -3.53 15.15 5.47
CA LEU A 209 -3.44 16.19 6.49
C LEU A 209 -2.22 15.98 7.39
N TRP A 210 -1.92 14.74 7.77
CA TRP A 210 -0.75 14.40 8.56
C TRP A 210 0.57 14.73 7.83
N VAL A 211 0.66 14.41 6.53
CA VAL A 211 1.82 14.78 5.70
C VAL A 211 1.95 16.30 5.57
N ALA A 212 0.83 17.02 5.37
CA ALA A 212 0.84 18.48 5.33
C ALA A 212 1.31 19.12 6.66
N ASN A 213 1.07 18.43 7.78
CA ASN A 213 1.58 18.80 9.11
C ASN A 213 3.02 18.35 9.37
N GLY A 214 3.76 17.98 8.32
CA GLY A 214 5.18 17.63 8.37
C GLY A 214 5.47 16.18 8.73
N GLY A 215 4.47 15.28 8.71
CA GLY A 215 4.69 13.83 8.88
C GLY A 215 5.33 13.46 10.22
N ARG A 216 5.12 14.27 11.26
CA ARG A 216 5.79 14.10 12.55
C ARG A 216 5.19 12.96 13.34
N ALA A 217 6.03 12.25 14.10
CA ALA A 217 5.57 11.29 15.08
C ALA A 217 4.72 11.96 16.17
N TYR A 218 3.77 11.22 16.72
CA TYR A 218 3.00 11.69 17.86
C TYR A 218 3.93 11.97 19.05
N GLN A 219 3.87 13.19 19.57
CA GLN A 219 4.52 13.58 20.81
C GLN A 219 3.42 13.81 21.85
N PRO A 220 3.37 13.01 22.93
CA PRO A 220 2.44 13.27 24.01
C PRO A 220 2.76 14.65 24.61
N LYS A 221 1.72 15.46 24.80
CA LYS A 221 1.79 16.70 25.57
C LYS A 221 1.65 16.40 27.05
#